data_AF-A0A7C3JB08-F1
#
_entry.id   AF-A0A7C3JB08-F1
#
_cell.length_a   1.000
_cell.length_b   1.000
_cell.length_c   1.000
_cell.angle_alpha   90.00
_cell.angle_beta   90.00
_cell.angle_gamma   90.00
#
_symmetry.space_group_name_H-M   'P 1'
#
loop_
_entity.id
_entity.type
_entity.pdbx_description
1 polymer ?
#
loop_
_entity_poly.entity_id
_entity_poly.type
_entity_poly.pdbx_seq_one_letter_code
_entity_poly.pdbx_strand_id
1 'polypeptide(L)'
;MKCSAGIIRQIKPHHIQFCLLLIFLLFTMFSPQPAPAQDSSSYQLFLPLILKDLNSANPAINSITTNLADYPDRRVPRYEKFELTFEVDTTAENLQLPYDPVPPPGLKPGMGITVNALFSPDSWQTVYTQPAFYYQDFEYEIKGGKEWLYPTDDFTWKVRFAPNRIGNWQYKLIAQDASGRTETSPQIFTVATSNNKGFVKVSQNDARYFEYDNGAYFPSLGYNMNVDHVSWVNSRLDNEENFQIMSHNGIQLIRIWLSQWAIYGSEWNPWLPQNPLLHNQYYTHTGITFEDAVPESEVSMKLEWDSSPCMLIGLFKARPAVKQNTDYHIRIRYKTTGITGPRVSRYPYGFVAKTGGWLWGESNYCYDPGVGTVVTPHQNQNTPGWKILEGSINTGNNDFLSNFFLVLENVEAGTVYVDYVWIQEELGPSQYGPNIVSKPWMAHHLYIEQRNSYAFDKVLDLAKQYDIYLRPVIHEKNEWIFNHINDQGNPIPFDPRCWDDEPMNDPQ
;
A
#
# COMPACT_ATOMS: atom_id res chain seq x y z
N MET A 1 -20.76 -15.78 -7.79
CA MET A 1 -21.99 -16.44 -7.24
C MET A 1 -21.88 -17.94 -7.49
N LYS A 2 -22.38 -18.75 -6.55
CA LYS A 2 -21.84 -20.04 -6.04
C LYS A 2 -20.64 -19.76 -5.11
N CYS A 3 -20.67 -19.93 -3.79
CA CYS A 3 -21.60 -20.62 -2.89
C CYS A 3 -22.15 -19.68 -1.80
N SER A 4 -23.38 -19.95 -1.38
CA SER A 4 -24.09 -19.27 -0.29
C SER A 4 -24.61 -20.33 0.68
N ALA A 5 -24.46 -20.05 1.98
CA ALA A 5 -25.33 -20.42 3.10
C ALA A 5 -25.49 -21.90 3.57
N GLY A 6 -25.39 -22.05 4.90
CA GLY A 6 -25.84 -23.19 5.72
C GLY A 6 -24.66 -23.89 6.42
N ILE A 7 -24.58 -24.08 7.74
CA ILE A 7 -25.62 -24.40 8.73
C ILE A 7 -25.13 -23.98 10.14
N ILE A 8 -26.01 -23.32 10.90
CA ILE A 8 -25.93 -23.19 12.36
C ILE A 8 -26.51 -24.46 12.99
N ARG A 9 -25.74 -25.15 13.85
CA ARG A 9 -26.31 -26.03 14.90
C ARG A 9 -25.48 -25.94 16.18
N GLN A 10 -26.21 -25.63 17.26
CA GLN A 10 -25.81 -25.72 18.66
C GLN A 10 -25.41 -27.15 19.04
N ILE A 11 -24.31 -27.30 19.80
CA ILE A 11 -24.18 -28.33 20.86
C ILE A 11 -23.42 -27.70 22.04
N LYS A 12 -23.99 -27.83 23.24
CA LYS A 12 -23.43 -27.42 24.55
C LYS A 12 -22.58 -28.54 25.18
N PRO A 13 -21.77 -28.25 26.22
CA PRO A 13 -20.57 -29.02 26.58
C PRO A 13 -20.83 -30.08 27.66
N HIS A 14 -19.99 -31.13 27.71
CA HIS A 14 -19.78 -31.94 28.91
C HIS A 14 -18.33 -32.44 29.03
N HIS A 15 -17.84 -32.37 30.27
CA HIS A 15 -16.57 -32.90 30.80
C HIS A 15 -16.39 -34.41 30.58
N ILE A 16 -15.13 -34.88 30.52
CA ILE A 16 -14.53 -35.81 31.50
C ILE A 16 -13.03 -36.07 31.19
N GLN A 17 -12.25 -35.88 32.26
CA GLN A 17 -10.93 -36.33 32.71
C GLN A 17 -10.15 -37.53 32.09
N PHE A 18 -8.82 -37.37 32.23
CA PHE A 18 -7.74 -38.33 32.60
C PHE A 18 -7.21 -39.35 31.57
N CYS A 19 -5.90 -39.26 31.24
CA CYS A 19 -4.84 -40.18 31.73
C CYS A 19 -3.49 -40.06 30.97
N LEU A 20 -2.42 -39.75 31.74
CA LEU A 20 -1.04 -40.34 31.76
C LEU A 20 -0.14 -40.19 30.51
N LEU A 21 1.20 -40.05 30.57
CA LEU A 21 2.25 -40.53 31.49
C LEU A 21 3.53 -39.70 31.15
N LEU A 22 4.17 -38.98 32.09
CA LEU A 22 5.44 -39.30 32.77
C LEU A 22 6.67 -39.55 31.87
N ILE A 23 7.75 -38.75 32.03
CA ILE A 23 9.11 -39.18 32.44
C ILE A 23 10.13 -38.00 32.41
N PHE A 24 10.74 -37.78 33.59
CA PHE A 24 12.05 -37.24 33.96
C PHE A 24 12.98 -36.58 32.93
N LEU A 25 13.60 -35.45 33.32
CA LEU A 25 15.06 -35.26 33.30
C LEU A 25 15.53 -34.07 34.16
N LEU A 26 16.19 -34.41 35.27
CA LEU A 26 17.16 -33.60 36.00
C LEU A 26 18.53 -34.12 35.56
N PHE A 27 19.40 -33.29 34.99
CA PHE A 27 20.86 -33.42 35.13
C PHE A 27 21.56 -32.14 34.69
N THR A 28 22.21 -31.51 35.65
CA THR A 28 23.23 -30.46 35.49
C THR A 28 24.62 -31.09 35.34
N MET A 29 25.53 -30.26 34.83
CA MET A 29 27.00 -30.38 34.78
C MET A 29 27.61 -31.06 33.55
N PHE A 30 28.20 -30.24 32.67
CA PHE A 30 29.57 -30.43 32.17
C PHE A 30 30.18 -29.06 31.80
N SER A 31 31.35 -28.75 32.37
CA SER A 31 32.23 -27.64 32.00
C SER A 31 32.83 -27.82 30.60
N PRO A 32 33.16 -26.73 29.87
CA PRO A 32 34.08 -26.79 28.75
C PRO A 32 35.46 -26.19 29.07
N GLN A 33 36.53 -26.82 28.57
CA GLN A 33 37.87 -26.22 28.41
C GLN A 33 38.06 -25.72 26.96
N PRO A 34 38.99 -24.78 26.69
CA PRO A 34 39.00 -23.96 25.47
C PRO A 34 39.98 -24.45 24.38
N ALA A 35 39.67 -24.14 23.12
CA ALA A 35 40.59 -24.19 21.97
C ALA A 35 40.11 -23.19 20.87
N PRO A 36 40.91 -22.84 19.85
CA PRO A 36 41.54 -21.53 19.71
C PRO A 36 40.94 -20.64 18.61
N ALA A 37 41.38 -19.37 18.62
CA ALA A 37 40.99 -18.28 17.75
C ALA A 37 41.05 -18.60 16.25
N GLN A 38 39.96 -18.25 15.54
CA GLN A 38 39.99 -17.97 14.10
C GLN A 38 39.38 -16.59 13.84
N ASP A 39 40.20 -15.81 13.15
CA ASP A 39 40.00 -14.47 12.66
C ASP A 39 38.89 -14.45 11.60
N SER A 40 37.85 -13.64 11.81
CA SER A 40 36.91 -13.27 10.74
C SER A 40 36.44 -11.84 10.97
N SER A 41 37.02 -10.95 10.17
CA SER A 41 36.67 -9.54 10.08
C SER A 41 35.25 -9.44 9.52
N SER A 42 34.28 -9.27 10.40
CA SER A 42 32.90 -8.93 10.04
C SER A 42 32.80 -7.42 9.93
N TYR A 43 32.57 -6.93 8.71
CA TYR A 43 32.15 -5.56 8.46
C TYR A 43 30.73 -5.40 9.05
N GLN A 44 30.64 -4.74 10.21
CA GLN A 44 29.36 -4.30 10.75
C GLN A 44 28.82 -3.15 9.90
N LEU A 45 27.61 -3.36 9.36
CA LEU A 45 26.80 -2.33 8.75
C LEU A 45 26.47 -1.27 9.82
N PHE A 46 27.04 -0.07 9.72
CA PHE A 46 26.56 1.09 10.47
C PHE A 46 25.32 1.63 9.76
N LEU A 47 24.13 1.18 10.17
CA LEU A 47 22.97 2.08 10.13
C LEU A 47 23.22 3.17 11.19
N PRO A 48 22.92 4.45 10.93
CA PRO A 48 22.75 5.39 12.03
C PRO A 48 21.47 4.99 12.77
N LEU A 49 21.58 4.02 13.68
CA LEU A 49 20.62 3.85 14.74
C LEU A 49 20.77 5.09 15.61
N ILE A 50 19.83 6.03 15.50
CA ILE A 50 19.53 6.88 16.64
C ILE A 50 19.04 5.90 17.71
N LEU A 51 19.92 5.55 18.65
CA LEU A 51 19.54 4.90 19.90
C LEU A 51 18.62 5.88 20.65
N LYS A 52 17.31 5.82 20.35
CA LYS A 52 16.29 6.22 21.33
C LYS A 52 16.43 5.23 22.48
N ASP A 53 16.72 5.73 23.68
CA ASP A 53 16.78 4.94 24.91
C ASP A 53 15.62 3.94 24.98
N LEU A 54 15.92 2.64 24.92
CA LEU A 54 14.97 1.54 25.10
C LEU A 54 14.65 1.39 26.60
N ASN A 55 14.08 2.42 27.20
CA ASN A 55 13.11 2.21 28.26
C ASN A 55 11.78 1.95 27.56
N SER A 56 11.22 0.75 27.69
CA SER A 56 9.93 0.35 27.12
C SER A 56 8.80 1.22 27.69
N ALA A 57 8.70 2.44 27.20
CA ALA A 57 7.59 3.33 27.42
C ALA A 57 6.48 2.95 26.46
N ASN A 58 5.24 2.94 26.96
CA ASN A 58 4.04 2.84 26.12
C ASN A 58 4.11 3.80 24.92
N PRO A 59 3.38 3.56 23.82
CA PRO A 59 3.38 4.46 22.69
C PRO A 59 2.96 5.87 23.12
N ALA A 60 3.62 6.91 22.61
CA ALA A 60 3.35 8.29 23.01
C ALA A 60 2.71 9.08 21.89
N ILE A 61 1.53 9.64 22.15
CA ILE A 61 0.81 10.49 21.19
C ILE A 61 1.19 11.95 21.43
N ASN A 62 1.63 12.63 20.39
CA ASN A 62 2.09 14.02 20.49
C ASN A 62 1.66 14.86 19.27
N SER A 63 1.92 16.17 19.32
CA SER A 63 1.68 17.10 18.21
C SER A 63 0.23 17.13 17.67
N ILE A 64 -0.76 16.95 18.54
CA ILE A 64 -2.17 16.88 18.14
C ILE A 64 -2.66 18.26 17.66
N THR A 65 -3.12 18.31 16.42
CA THR A 65 -3.75 19.46 15.77
C THR A 65 -5.10 19.08 15.16
N THR A 66 -5.91 20.08 14.82
CA THR A 66 -7.26 19.90 14.28
C THR A 66 -7.50 20.85 13.10
N ASN A 67 -8.46 20.52 12.24
CA ASN A 67 -8.89 21.40 11.15
C ASN A 67 -9.92 22.48 11.58
N LEU A 68 -10.05 22.78 12.87
CA LEU A 68 -11.05 23.74 13.35
C LEU A 68 -10.85 25.15 12.79
N ALA A 69 -9.61 25.54 12.45
CA ALA A 69 -9.33 26.84 11.86
C ALA A 69 -9.97 27.03 10.47
N ASP A 70 -10.34 25.95 9.79
CA ASP A 70 -10.98 25.98 8.47
C ASP A 70 -12.46 26.41 8.56
N TYR A 71 -13.02 26.43 9.77
CA TYR A 71 -14.44 26.72 10.01
C TYR A 71 -14.68 28.07 10.67
N PRO A 72 -15.77 28.78 10.30
CA PRO A 72 -16.22 29.96 11.02
C PRO A 72 -16.37 29.68 12.52
N ASP A 73 -15.88 30.63 13.34
CA ASP A 73 -15.86 30.54 14.81
C ASP A 73 -15.19 29.27 15.38
N ARG A 74 -14.40 28.55 14.57
CA ARG A 74 -13.80 27.26 14.93
C ARG A 74 -14.84 26.19 15.32
N ARG A 75 -15.98 26.17 14.62
CA ARG A 75 -17.09 25.23 14.86
C ARG A 75 -17.36 24.39 13.63
N VAL A 76 -17.22 23.08 13.74
CA VAL A 76 -17.48 22.14 12.63
C VAL A 76 -18.98 22.15 12.32
N PRO A 77 -19.43 22.47 11.10
CA PRO A 77 -20.84 22.33 10.78
C PRO A 77 -21.26 20.85 10.85
N ARG A 78 -22.49 20.56 11.28
CA ARG A 78 -23.01 19.19 11.34
C ARG A 78 -22.83 18.48 9.99
N TYR A 79 -22.36 17.24 10.01
CA TYR A 79 -21.98 16.39 8.86
C TYR A 79 -20.72 16.81 8.10
N GLU A 80 -20.05 17.90 8.47
CA GLU A 80 -18.75 18.26 7.91
C GLU A 80 -17.59 17.49 8.56
N LYS A 81 -16.45 17.45 7.87
CA LYS A 81 -15.26 16.70 8.32
C LYS A 81 -14.58 17.39 9.51
N PHE A 82 -14.59 16.77 10.68
CA PHE A 82 -13.59 17.01 11.72
C PHE A 82 -12.37 16.12 11.46
N GLU A 83 -11.19 16.72 11.40
CA GLU A 83 -9.93 16.00 11.16
C GLU A 83 -8.92 16.29 12.27
N LEU A 84 -8.32 15.23 12.80
CA LEU A 84 -7.17 15.26 13.69
C LEU A 84 -5.91 14.91 12.90
N THR A 85 -4.81 15.63 13.16
CA THR A 85 -3.46 15.27 12.69
C THR A 85 -2.52 15.24 13.88
N PHE A 86 -1.72 14.19 14.03
CA PHE A 86 -0.87 13.98 15.21
C PHE A 86 0.26 12.99 14.90
N GLU A 87 1.20 12.88 15.84
CA GLU A 87 2.30 11.93 15.80
C GLU A 87 2.15 10.85 16.86
N VAL A 88 2.74 9.68 16.59
CA VAL A 88 2.83 8.58 17.54
C VAL A 88 4.25 8.03 17.58
N ASP A 89 4.94 8.23 18.70
CA ASP A 89 6.14 7.49 19.02
C ASP A 89 5.75 6.05 19.39
N THR A 90 6.27 5.07 18.67
CA THR A 90 5.89 3.65 18.78
C THR A 90 7.10 2.74 18.57
N THR A 91 7.03 1.52 19.10
CA THR A 91 7.99 0.45 18.81
C THR A 91 7.52 -0.49 17.72
N ALA A 92 6.35 -0.26 17.11
CA ALA A 92 5.81 -1.09 16.04
C ALA A 92 6.73 -1.07 14.81
N GLU A 93 6.91 -2.24 14.21
CA GLU A 93 7.72 -2.44 13.00
C GLU A 93 6.91 -2.14 11.73
N ASN A 94 5.59 -2.27 11.79
CA ASN A 94 4.68 -1.95 10.69
C ASN A 94 3.56 -1.01 11.19
N LEU A 95 3.55 0.22 10.69
CA LEU A 95 2.59 1.25 11.08
C LEU A 95 1.21 1.11 10.40
N GLN A 96 1.07 0.17 9.48
CA GLN A 96 -0.14 -0.04 8.67
C GLN A 96 -0.93 -1.27 9.09
N LEU A 97 -0.33 -2.15 9.90
CA LEU A 97 -1.00 -3.30 10.49
C LEU A 97 -1.51 -2.94 11.90
N PRO A 98 -2.70 -3.44 12.29
CA PRO A 98 -3.16 -3.30 13.67
C PRO A 98 -2.25 -4.08 14.62
N TYR A 99 -2.19 -3.64 15.88
CA TYR A 99 -1.54 -4.42 16.92
C TYR A 99 -2.33 -5.70 17.20
N ASP A 100 -1.67 -6.84 17.02
CA ASP A 100 -2.18 -8.17 17.36
C ASP A 100 -1.06 -8.98 18.05
N PRO A 101 -1.24 -9.41 19.31
CA PRO A 101 -0.26 -10.24 20.00
C PRO A 101 -0.25 -11.70 19.51
N VAL A 102 -1.25 -12.14 18.75
CA VAL A 102 -1.36 -13.50 18.21
C VAL A 102 -1.90 -13.44 16.77
N PRO A 103 -1.16 -12.80 15.84
CA PRO A 103 -1.62 -12.70 14.46
C PRO A 103 -1.62 -14.08 13.79
N PRO A 104 -2.30 -14.23 12.64
CA PRO A 104 -2.17 -15.43 11.82
C PRO A 104 -0.69 -15.77 11.52
N PRO A 105 -0.37 -17.06 11.32
CA PRO A 105 0.90 -17.50 10.75
C PRO A 105 1.36 -16.61 9.58
N GLY A 106 2.68 -16.40 9.48
CA GLY A 106 3.27 -15.49 8.47
C GLY A 106 3.59 -14.09 9.01
N LEU A 107 2.86 -13.63 10.03
CA LEU A 107 3.11 -12.34 10.67
C LEU A 107 3.81 -12.49 12.03
N LYS A 108 4.72 -11.57 12.32
CA LYS A 108 5.40 -11.50 13.62
C LYS A 108 4.43 -10.96 14.68
N PRO A 109 4.26 -11.65 15.83
CA PRO A 109 3.46 -11.15 16.94
C PRO A 109 3.83 -9.73 17.38
N GLY A 110 2.83 -8.87 17.55
CA GLY A 110 3.01 -7.50 18.05
C GLY A 110 3.73 -6.54 17.11
N MET A 111 3.92 -6.88 15.84
CA MET A 111 4.63 -6.01 14.88
C MET A 111 3.85 -4.74 14.50
N GLY A 112 2.53 -4.75 14.66
CA GLY A 112 1.64 -3.65 14.30
C GLY A 112 1.33 -2.67 15.44
N ILE A 113 0.58 -1.62 15.11
CA ILE A 113 0.05 -0.62 16.05
C ILE A 113 -1.44 -0.38 15.78
N THR A 114 -2.24 -0.34 16.84
CA THR A 114 -3.66 0.06 16.77
C THR A 114 -3.81 1.48 17.29
N VAL A 115 -4.24 2.40 16.42
CA VAL A 115 -4.51 3.79 16.78
C VAL A 115 -5.96 4.14 16.46
N ASN A 116 -6.70 4.68 17.44
CA ASN A 116 -8.10 5.08 17.30
C ASN A 116 -8.35 6.44 17.93
N ALA A 117 -9.32 7.19 17.38
CA ALA A 117 -10.01 8.22 18.14
C ALA A 117 -11.36 7.70 18.65
N LEU A 118 -11.70 8.07 19.88
CA LEU A 118 -13.03 7.90 20.43
C LEU A 118 -13.73 9.26 20.45
N PHE A 119 -14.95 9.32 19.92
CA PHE A 119 -15.79 10.51 19.91
C PHE A 119 -17.07 10.30 20.73
N SER A 120 -17.55 11.34 21.42
CA SER A 120 -18.80 11.28 22.18
C SER A 120 -19.55 12.61 22.21
N PRO A 121 -20.89 12.63 22.01
CA PRO A 121 -21.72 13.84 22.13
C PRO A 121 -22.37 14.03 23.52
N ASP A 122 -22.14 13.11 24.46
CA ASP A 122 -22.98 12.93 25.65
C ASP A 122 -22.20 12.44 26.88
N SER A 123 -20.99 12.96 27.09
CA SER A 123 -20.15 12.61 28.25
C SER A 123 -19.80 11.12 28.32
N TRP A 124 -19.44 10.55 27.18
CA TRP A 124 -19.02 9.15 27.01
C TRP A 124 -20.12 8.11 27.25
N GLN A 125 -21.41 8.50 27.25
CA GLN A 125 -22.51 7.54 27.25
C GLN A 125 -22.62 6.81 25.90
N THR A 126 -22.44 7.56 24.81
CA THR A 126 -22.28 7.05 23.45
C THR A 126 -20.84 7.26 22.99
N VAL A 127 -20.21 6.20 22.48
CA VAL A 127 -18.84 6.23 21.98
C VAL A 127 -18.80 5.78 20.53
N TYR A 128 -18.24 6.62 19.67
CA TYR A 128 -17.91 6.29 18.29
C TYR A 128 -16.40 6.06 18.18
N THR A 129 -16.00 4.85 17.80
CA THR A 129 -14.61 4.51 17.55
C THR A 129 -14.29 4.72 16.08
N GLN A 130 -13.29 5.54 15.79
CA GLN A 130 -12.81 5.78 14.43
C GLN A 130 -11.32 5.40 14.34
N PRO A 131 -10.93 4.50 13.44
CA PRO A 131 -9.52 4.17 13.24
C PRO A 131 -8.76 5.37 12.69
N ALA A 132 -7.55 5.56 13.21
CA ALA A 132 -6.57 6.44 12.59
C ALA A 132 -5.86 5.71 11.44
N PHE A 133 -5.29 6.48 10.52
CA PHE A 133 -4.51 5.96 9.41
C PHE A 133 -3.21 6.77 9.28
N TYR A 134 -2.16 6.09 8.85
CA TYR A 134 -0.85 6.68 8.58
C TYR A 134 -0.85 7.29 7.18
N TYR A 135 -0.39 8.54 7.08
CA TYR A 135 -0.62 9.38 5.91
C TYR A 135 0.63 10.18 5.58
N GLN A 136 1.04 10.18 4.32
CA GLN A 136 2.12 11.00 3.80
C GLN A 136 1.58 12.21 3.04
N ASP A 137 2.20 13.37 3.27
CA ASP A 137 1.99 14.55 2.43
C ASP A 137 2.82 14.50 1.14
N PHE A 138 2.32 15.19 0.11
CA PHE A 138 2.97 15.29 -1.20
C PHE A 138 3.04 16.76 -1.60
N GLU A 139 4.16 17.16 -2.19
CA GLU A 139 4.22 18.40 -2.96
C GLU A 139 3.33 18.23 -4.20
N TYR A 140 2.42 19.20 -4.40
CA TYR A 140 1.47 19.19 -5.50
C TYR A 140 1.69 20.40 -6.40
N GLU A 141 2.02 20.13 -7.65
CA GLU A 141 2.13 21.14 -8.70
C GLU A 141 1.47 20.65 -10.00
N ILE A 142 1.23 21.57 -10.93
CA ILE A 142 0.88 21.22 -12.31
C ILE A 142 2.08 21.45 -13.21
N LYS A 143 2.62 20.38 -13.80
CA LYS A 143 3.77 20.41 -14.72
C LYS A 143 3.36 19.83 -16.06
N GLY A 144 3.48 20.62 -17.14
CA GLY A 144 3.14 20.15 -18.49
C GLY A 144 1.69 19.64 -18.65
N GLY A 145 0.73 20.23 -17.93
CA GLY A 145 -0.68 19.80 -17.93
C GLY A 145 -0.95 18.50 -17.16
N LYS A 146 0.01 18.04 -16.36
CA LYS A 146 -0.12 16.85 -15.50
C LYS A 146 0.07 17.22 -14.04
N GLU A 147 -0.62 16.50 -13.18
CA GLU A 147 -0.42 16.60 -11.74
C GLU A 147 0.91 15.96 -11.35
N TRP A 148 1.74 16.77 -10.73
CA TRP A 148 3.04 16.39 -10.22
C TRP A 148 2.90 16.22 -8.71
N LEU A 149 2.93 14.96 -8.27
CA LEU A 149 2.84 14.55 -6.87
C LEU A 149 4.20 13.99 -6.44
N TYR A 150 5.00 14.82 -5.79
CA TYR A 150 6.32 14.41 -5.30
C TYR A 150 6.23 14.07 -3.81
N PRO A 151 6.71 12.88 -3.40
CA PRO A 151 6.68 12.49 -1.99
C PRO A 151 7.55 13.42 -1.15
N THR A 152 7.18 13.65 0.10
CA THR A 152 7.98 14.48 1.02
C THR A 152 8.68 13.67 2.11
N ASP A 153 8.33 12.39 2.30
CA ASP A 153 8.65 11.60 3.49
C ASP A 153 8.13 12.22 4.82
N ASP A 154 7.26 13.23 4.75
CA ASP A 154 6.57 13.78 5.92
C ASP A 154 5.30 12.96 6.16
N PHE A 155 5.40 12.04 7.12
CA PHE A 155 4.27 11.22 7.53
C PHE A 155 3.65 11.73 8.83
N THR A 156 2.33 11.57 8.93
CA THR A 156 1.54 11.89 10.12
C THR A 156 0.44 10.85 10.31
N TRP A 157 -0.12 10.77 11.52
CA TRP A 157 -1.37 10.05 11.76
C TRP A 157 -2.57 10.98 11.60
N LYS A 158 -3.62 10.49 10.95
CA LYS A 158 -4.87 11.21 10.75
C LYS A 158 -6.08 10.43 11.22
N VAL A 159 -7.09 11.15 11.71
CA VAL A 159 -8.44 10.63 11.94
C VAL A 159 -9.45 11.59 11.33
N ARG A 160 -10.40 11.08 10.55
CA ARG A 160 -11.49 11.85 9.94
C ARG A 160 -12.83 11.39 10.48
N PHE A 161 -13.65 12.32 10.95
CA PHE A 161 -14.95 12.06 11.56
C PHE A 161 -15.99 13.10 11.12
N ALA A 162 -17.24 12.68 10.89
CA ALA A 162 -18.33 13.58 10.51
C ALA A 162 -19.43 13.58 11.60
N PRO A 163 -19.46 14.56 12.52
CA PRO A 163 -20.41 14.59 13.62
C PRO A 163 -21.84 14.87 13.13
N ASN A 164 -22.81 14.10 13.61
CA ASN A 164 -24.21 14.17 13.17
C ASN A 164 -25.15 14.90 14.14
N ARG A 165 -24.63 15.48 15.23
CA ARG A 165 -25.41 16.19 16.26
C ARG A 165 -24.76 17.51 16.61
N ILE A 166 -25.55 18.57 16.74
CA ILE A 166 -25.08 19.88 17.17
C ILE A 166 -24.68 19.89 18.66
N GLY A 167 -23.83 20.82 19.05
CA GLY A 167 -23.39 21.00 20.44
C GLY A 167 -21.95 20.56 20.67
N ASN A 168 -21.58 20.39 21.94
CA ASN A 168 -20.22 20.02 22.31
C ASN A 168 -20.02 18.51 22.16
N TRP A 169 -18.94 18.15 21.48
CA TRP A 169 -18.44 16.80 21.36
C TRP A 169 -17.11 16.68 22.09
N GLN A 170 -16.84 15.49 22.62
CA GLN A 170 -15.57 15.12 23.20
C GLN A 170 -14.84 14.16 22.27
N TYR A 171 -13.51 14.25 22.27
CA TYR A 171 -12.66 13.24 21.65
C TYR A 171 -11.45 12.90 22.52
N LYS A 172 -10.90 11.70 22.34
CA LYS A 172 -9.59 11.29 22.87
C LYS A 172 -8.97 10.26 21.94
N LEU A 173 -7.65 10.19 21.92
CA LEU A 173 -6.89 9.23 21.11
C LEU A 173 -6.39 8.08 21.98
N ILE A 174 -6.34 6.88 21.40
CA ILE A 174 -5.78 5.67 22.00
C ILE A 174 -4.76 5.11 21.02
N ALA A 175 -3.58 4.75 21.52
CA ALA A 175 -2.57 4.01 20.78
C ALA A 175 -2.16 2.75 21.56
N GLN A 176 -1.98 1.65 20.87
CA GLN A 176 -1.52 0.39 21.44
C GLN A 176 -0.55 -0.32 20.50
N ASP A 177 0.60 -0.71 21.01
CA ASP A 177 1.60 -1.56 20.36
C ASP A 177 2.11 -2.63 21.36
N ALA A 178 3.22 -3.31 21.03
CA ALA A 178 3.82 -4.32 21.90
C ALA A 178 4.39 -3.77 23.22
N SER A 179 4.70 -2.47 23.30
CA SER A 179 5.22 -1.84 24.52
C SER A 179 4.11 -1.50 25.52
N GLY A 180 2.88 -1.33 25.06
CA GLY A 180 1.73 -1.10 25.93
C GLY A 180 0.62 -0.27 25.27
N ARG A 181 -0.16 0.42 26.12
CA ARG A 181 -1.32 1.23 25.69
C ARG A 181 -1.27 2.61 26.33
N THR A 182 -1.55 3.63 25.52
CA THR A 182 -1.70 5.02 25.96
C THR A 182 -3.05 5.57 25.54
N GLU A 183 -3.56 6.50 26.35
CA GLU A 183 -4.81 7.21 26.09
C GLU A 183 -4.63 8.69 26.48
N THR A 184 -5.06 9.59 25.61
CA THR A 184 -4.98 11.03 25.87
C THR A 184 -6.12 11.48 26.80
N SER A 185 -5.95 12.62 27.47
CA SER A 185 -7.08 13.27 28.14
C SER A 185 -8.16 13.70 27.12
N PRO A 186 -9.46 13.65 27.50
CA PRO A 186 -10.54 14.19 26.68
C PRO A 186 -10.33 15.64 26.28
N GLN A 187 -10.56 15.94 25.00
CA GLN A 187 -10.62 17.28 24.43
C GLN A 187 -12.03 17.56 23.92
N ILE A 188 -12.37 18.82 23.68
CA ILE A 188 -13.72 19.25 23.25
C ILE A 188 -13.63 20.00 21.92
N PHE A 189 -14.62 19.78 21.06
CA PHE A 189 -14.91 20.64 19.92
C PHE A 189 -16.42 20.89 19.82
N THR A 190 -16.81 21.97 19.15
CA THR A 190 -18.22 22.37 19.02
C THR A 190 -18.71 22.15 17.61
N VAL A 191 -19.90 21.55 17.50
CA VAL A 191 -20.59 21.31 16.24
C VAL A 191 -21.73 22.33 16.06
N ALA A 192 -21.71 23.03 14.94
CA ALA A 192 -22.70 24.03 14.56
C ALA A 192 -23.82 23.43 13.69
N THR A 193 -24.92 24.18 13.56
CA THR A 193 -25.96 23.87 12.57
C THR A 193 -25.41 23.95 11.15
N SER A 194 -25.97 23.17 10.24
CA SER A 194 -25.61 23.19 8.82
C SER A 194 -26.83 22.92 7.94
N ASN A 195 -26.72 23.29 6.67
CA ASN A 195 -27.72 22.96 5.63
C ASN A 195 -27.46 21.59 5.00
N ASN A 196 -26.44 20.85 5.47
CA ASN A 196 -26.14 19.52 4.96
C ASN A 196 -27.31 18.56 5.29
N LYS A 197 -27.75 17.81 4.27
CA LYS A 197 -28.91 16.90 4.34
C LYS A 197 -28.64 15.71 5.27
N GLY A 198 -27.36 15.36 5.46
CA GLY A 198 -26.87 14.29 6.33
C GLY A 198 -26.63 12.98 5.60
N PHE A 199 -26.47 11.89 6.35
CA PHE A 199 -26.16 10.59 5.76
C PHE A 199 -27.37 10.01 5.02
N VAL A 200 -27.10 9.20 4.00
CA VAL A 200 -28.13 8.45 3.26
C VAL A 200 -28.46 7.17 4.03
N LYS A 201 -29.74 6.89 4.22
CA LYS A 201 -30.27 5.70 4.89
C LYS A 201 -31.48 5.14 4.14
N VAL A 202 -31.87 3.91 4.48
CA VAL A 202 -33.14 3.33 4.02
C VAL A 202 -34.29 4.15 4.60
N SER A 203 -35.25 4.56 3.75
CA SER A 203 -36.37 5.38 4.19
C SER A 203 -37.26 4.65 5.19
N GLN A 204 -37.64 5.35 6.25
CA GLN A 204 -38.54 4.81 7.27
C GLN A 204 -40.00 4.79 6.82
N ASN A 205 -40.38 5.65 5.87
CA ASN A 205 -41.73 5.70 5.31
C ASN A 205 -41.95 4.61 4.26
N ASP A 206 -40.92 4.27 3.49
CA ASP A 206 -40.95 3.22 2.47
C ASP A 206 -39.55 2.62 2.25
N ALA A 207 -39.35 1.41 2.76
CA ALA A 207 -38.05 0.74 2.74
C ALA A 207 -37.52 0.38 1.34
N ARG A 208 -38.28 0.62 0.27
CA ARG A 208 -37.82 0.49 -1.12
C ARG A 208 -36.97 1.68 -1.57
N TYR A 209 -36.99 2.79 -0.85
CA TYR A 209 -36.33 4.04 -1.19
C TYR A 209 -35.27 4.43 -0.16
N PHE A 210 -34.44 5.40 -0.53
CA PHE A 210 -33.45 6.01 0.35
C PHE A 210 -33.83 7.45 0.67
N GLU A 211 -33.43 7.92 1.85
CA GLU A 211 -33.59 9.29 2.30
C GLU A 211 -32.32 9.78 3.00
N TYR A 212 -32.12 11.09 3.00
CA TYR A 212 -31.11 11.71 3.85
C TYR A 212 -31.59 11.74 5.31
N ASP A 213 -30.69 12.00 6.25
CA ASP A 213 -31.05 12.09 7.67
C ASP A 213 -32.14 13.12 7.98
N ASN A 214 -32.21 14.20 7.21
CA ASN A 214 -33.26 15.21 7.32
C ASN A 214 -34.62 14.77 6.73
N GLY A 215 -34.72 13.55 6.18
CA GLY A 215 -35.93 12.99 5.58
C GLY A 215 -36.14 13.32 4.10
N ALA A 216 -35.25 14.08 3.47
CA ALA A 216 -35.34 14.37 2.04
C ALA A 216 -35.09 13.09 1.21
N TYR A 217 -35.84 12.91 0.13
CA TYR A 217 -35.68 11.76 -0.76
C TYR A 217 -34.31 11.75 -1.45
N PHE A 218 -33.69 10.57 -1.53
CA PHE A 218 -32.47 10.33 -2.30
C PHE A 218 -32.76 9.36 -3.45
N PRO A 219 -32.91 9.84 -4.70
CA PRO A 219 -33.21 8.98 -5.84
C PRO A 219 -32.03 8.13 -6.29
N SER A 220 -30.80 8.46 -5.86
CA SER A 220 -29.57 7.73 -6.20
C SER A 220 -29.30 7.59 -7.71
N LEU A 221 -29.72 8.57 -8.52
CA LEU A 221 -29.46 8.55 -9.97
C LEU A 221 -27.94 8.50 -10.21
N GLY A 222 -27.49 7.51 -10.96
CA GLY A 222 -26.08 7.18 -11.00
C GLY A 222 -25.69 6.14 -12.04
N TYR A 223 -24.38 5.97 -12.20
CA TYR A 223 -23.79 5.00 -13.11
C TYR A 223 -22.43 4.50 -12.59
N ASN A 224 -21.84 3.54 -13.30
CA ASN A 224 -20.51 3.00 -12.99
C ASN A 224 -19.44 3.85 -13.67
N MET A 225 -18.39 4.24 -12.94
CA MET A 225 -17.17 4.83 -13.48
C MET A 225 -16.00 3.88 -13.23
N ASN A 226 -15.22 3.63 -14.27
CA ASN A 226 -14.00 2.82 -14.25
C ASN A 226 -12.77 3.70 -14.58
N VAL A 227 -11.60 3.06 -14.77
CA VAL A 227 -10.33 3.71 -15.15
C VAL A 227 -10.42 4.74 -16.28
N ASP A 228 -11.32 4.55 -17.25
CA ASP A 228 -11.42 5.46 -18.41
C ASP A 228 -12.19 6.75 -18.08
N HIS A 229 -12.90 6.79 -16.95
CA HIS A 229 -13.78 7.90 -16.58
C HIS A 229 -13.30 8.69 -15.36
N VAL A 230 -12.49 8.06 -14.50
CA VAL A 230 -11.79 8.73 -13.40
C VAL A 230 -10.30 8.61 -13.67
N SER A 231 -9.64 9.72 -13.97
CA SER A 231 -8.20 9.80 -14.22
C SER A 231 -7.42 9.67 -12.92
N TRP A 232 -6.36 8.87 -12.96
CA TRP A 232 -5.46 8.64 -11.81
C TRP A 232 -4.11 9.33 -12.01
N VAL A 233 -3.83 9.70 -13.26
CA VAL A 233 -2.70 10.54 -13.63
C VAL A 233 -2.96 11.95 -13.13
N ASN A 234 -4.17 12.46 -13.37
CA ASN A 234 -4.62 13.78 -12.96
C ASN A 234 -5.90 13.63 -12.13
N SER A 235 -5.75 13.34 -10.84
CA SER A 235 -6.88 13.00 -9.97
C SER A 235 -7.81 14.17 -9.68
N ARG A 236 -7.35 15.42 -9.83
CA ARG A 236 -8.22 16.60 -9.85
C ARG A 236 -8.48 17.11 -11.27
N LEU A 237 -7.42 17.47 -12.03
CA LEU A 237 -7.57 18.23 -13.28
C LEU A 237 -8.51 17.57 -14.31
N ASP A 238 -8.34 16.28 -14.59
CA ASP A 238 -9.13 15.59 -15.62
C ASP A 238 -10.51 15.18 -15.10
N ASN A 239 -10.68 15.09 -13.78
CA ASN A 239 -11.92 14.62 -13.16
C ASN A 239 -12.91 15.76 -12.91
N GLU A 240 -12.44 16.98 -12.70
CA GLU A 240 -13.29 18.11 -12.31
C GLU A 240 -14.43 18.37 -13.31
N GLU A 241 -14.14 18.38 -14.62
CA GLU A 241 -15.15 18.58 -15.65
C GLU A 241 -16.23 17.48 -15.62
N ASN A 242 -15.83 16.22 -15.46
CA ASN A 242 -16.77 15.10 -15.38
C ASN A 242 -17.70 15.25 -14.16
N PHE A 243 -17.18 15.63 -13.00
CA PHE A 243 -17.99 15.86 -11.80
C PHE A 243 -18.92 17.07 -11.93
N GLN A 244 -18.46 18.13 -12.59
CA GLN A 244 -19.30 19.29 -12.89
C GLN A 244 -20.47 18.91 -13.82
N ILE A 245 -20.19 18.15 -14.89
CA ILE A 245 -21.22 17.68 -15.83
C ILE A 245 -22.23 16.78 -15.12
N MET A 246 -21.77 15.85 -14.27
CA MET A 246 -22.64 15.00 -13.46
C MET A 246 -23.60 15.82 -12.61
N SER A 247 -23.07 16.79 -11.86
CA SER A 247 -23.85 17.67 -10.99
C SER A 247 -24.90 18.46 -11.79
N HIS A 248 -24.51 19.04 -12.94
CA HIS A 248 -25.41 19.81 -13.80
C HIS A 248 -26.57 18.97 -14.35
N ASN A 249 -26.35 17.67 -14.57
CA ASN A 249 -27.34 16.75 -15.12
C ASN A 249 -28.10 15.94 -14.03
N GLY A 250 -27.91 16.27 -12.75
CA GLY A 250 -28.64 15.64 -11.64
C GLY A 250 -28.18 14.22 -11.30
N ILE A 251 -26.98 13.82 -11.72
CA ILE A 251 -26.32 12.60 -11.24
C ILE A 251 -25.89 12.83 -9.79
N GLN A 252 -26.12 11.86 -8.92
CA GLN A 252 -25.86 11.98 -7.48
C GLN A 252 -25.04 10.82 -6.91
N LEU A 253 -24.89 9.72 -7.63
CA LEU A 253 -24.18 8.54 -7.16
C LEU A 253 -23.30 7.98 -8.27
N ILE A 254 -22.04 7.72 -7.98
CA ILE A 254 -21.18 6.94 -8.85
C ILE A 254 -20.65 5.72 -8.12
N ARG A 255 -20.71 4.57 -8.79
CA ARG A 255 -19.97 3.39 -8.36
C ARG A 255 -18.59 3.44 -8.98
N ILE A 256 -17.56 3.27 -8.16
CA ILE A 256 -16.15 3.34 -8.57
C ILE A 256 -15.39 2.13 -8.04
N TRP A 257 -14.37 1.66 -8.75
CA TRP A 257 -13.46 0.64 -8.24
C TRP A 257 -12.26 1.30 -7.58
N LEU A 258 -12.21 1.27 -6.25
CA LEU A 258 -11.04 1.71 -5.50
C LEU A 258 -9.89 0.70 -5.64
N SER A 259 -10.20 -0.58 -5.83
CA SER A 259 -9.21 -1.62 -6.14
C SER A 259 -8.33 -1.25 -7.34
N GLN A 260 -8.93 -0.65 -8.35
CA GLN A 260 -8.23 -0.20 -9.55
C GLN A 260 -7.13 0.80 -9.22
N TRP A 261 -7.29 1.67 -8.22
CA TRP A 261 -6.26 2.64 -7.79
C TRP A 261 -5.01 1.98 -7.19
N ALA A 262 -4.98 0.65 -7.07
CA ALA A 262 -3.85 -0.10 -6.55
C ALA A 262 -3.40 0.41 -5.17
N ILE A 263 -4.35 0.82 -4.32
CA ILE A 263 -4.05 1.32 -2.98
C ILE A 263 -3.64 0.16 -2.05
N TYR A 264 -4.26 -1.02 -2.21
CA TYR A 264 -4.02 -2.20 -1.38
C TYR A 264 -4.14 -3.49 -2.19
N GLY A 265 -3.31 -4.49 -1.89
CA GLY A 265 -3.22 -5.74 -2.67
C GLY A 265 -2.34 -5.60 -3.92
N SER A 266 -2.14 -6.68 -4.66
CA SER A 266 -1.29 -6.76 -5.85
C SER A 266 -2.00 -6.52 -7.18
N GLU A 267 -3.33 -6.55 -7.21
CA GLU A 267 -4.07 -6.26 -8.45
C GLU A 267 -3.94 -4.79 -8.89
N TRP A 268 -4.03 -4.58 -10.21
CA TRP A 268 -3.90 -3.27 -10.86
C TRP A 268 -2.59 -2.53 -10.56
N ASN A 269 -1.56 -3.27 -10.14
CA ASN A 269 -0.25 -2.75 -9.74
C ASN A 269 0.36 -1.75 -10.76
N PRO A 270 1.00 -0.65 -10.33
CA PRO A 270 1.84 0.18 -11.19
C PRO A 270 2.99 -0.56 -11.86
N TRP A 271 3.47 -1.67 -11.29
CA TRP A 271 4.40 -2.56 -11.98
C TRP A 271 3.63 -3.44 -12.97
N LEU A 272 3.94 -3.30 -14.25
CA LEU A 272 3.29 -4.01 -15.33
C LEU A 272 4.31 -4.86 -16.09
N PRO A 273 3.93 -6.04 -16.59
CA PRO A 273 4.77 -6.75 -17.56
C PRO A 273 4.76 -5.99 -18.88
N GLN A 274 5.89 -5.88 -19.56
CA GLN A 274 5.94 -5.17 -20.85
C GLN A 274 5.19 -5.92 -21.97
N ASN A 275 4.97 -7.24 -21.83
CA ASN A 275 4.27 -8.08 -22.80
C ASN A 275 2.74 -7.79 -22.82
N PRO A 276 2.16 -7.30 -23.93
CA PRO A 276 0.72 -7.02 -24.05
C PRO A 276 -0.18 -8.21 -23.76
N LEU A 277 0.27 -9.44 -24.00
CA LEU A 277 -0.52 -10.63 -23.65
C LEU A 277 -0.71 -10.80 -22.14
N LEU A 278 0.17 -10.22 -21.33
CA LEU A 278 0.14 -10.32 -19.86
C LEU A 278 -0.54 -9.12 -19.19
N HIS A 279 -0.46 -7.91 -19.78
CA HIS A 279 -1.06 -6.71 -19.18
C HIS A 279 -2.37 -6.23 -19.83
N ASN A 280 -2.79 -6.74 -20.99
CA ASN A 280 -4.13 -6.45 -21.56
C ASN A 280 -5.20 -7.46 -21.15
N GLN A 281 -4.97 -8.18 -20.06
CA GLN A 281 -5.94 -9.10 -19.48
C GLN A 281 -6.91 -8.36 -18.57
N TYR A 282 -8.04 -9.01 -18.23
CA TYR A 282 -8.99 -8.44 -17.25
C TYR A 282 -8.32 -8.26 -15.88
N TYR A 283 -7.53 -9.24 -15.43
CA TYR A 283 -6.60 -9.12 -14.30
C TYR A 283 -5.20 -8.99 -14.85
N THR A 284 -4.56 -7.86 -14.59
CA THR A 284 -3.19 -7.62 -15.07
C THR A 284 -2.24 -8.52 -14.30
N HIS A 285 -1.43 -9.32 -15.02
CA HIS A 285 -0.44 -10.18 -14.38
C HIS A 285 0.44 -9.37 -13.40
N THR A 286 0.40 -9.76 -12.13
CA THR A 286 0.98 -8.97 -11.02
C THR A 286 2.50 -9.13 -10.93
N GLY A 287 3.02 -10.23 -11.48
CA GLY A 287 4.41 -10.67 -11.33
C GLY A 287 4.75 -11.14 -9.92
N ILE A 288 3.80 -11.19 -8.98
CA ILE A 288 4.05 -11.57 -7.59
C ILE A 288 4.11 -13.09 -7.46
N THR A 289 4.97 -13.59 -6.57
CA THR A 289 5.15 -15.02 -6.28
C THR A 289 5.49 -15.27 -4.80
N PHE A 290 5.17 -16.48 -4.31
CA PHE A 290 5.62 -17.03 -3.03
C PHE A 290 6.84 -17.98 -3.18
N GLU A 291 7.39 -18.15 -4.38
CA GLU A 291 8.51 -19.08 -4.64
C GLU A 291 9.78 -18.72 -3.86
N ASP A 292 10.09 -17.43 -3.75
CA ASP A 292 11.27 -16.91 -3.05
C ASP A 292 10.96 -15.53 -2.50
N ALA A 293 11.41 -15.24 -1.28
CA ALA A 293 11.25 -13.96 -0.62
C ALA A 293 12.44 -13.70 0.32
N VAL A 294 12.66 -12.43 0.67
CA VAL A 294 13.57 -12.09 1.77
C VAL A 294 12.99 -12.63 3.09
N PRO A 295 13.81 -12.94 4.11
CA PRO A 295 13.33 -13.52 5.36
C PRO A 295 12.20 -12.75 6.07
N GLU A 296 12.14 -11.43 5.86
CA GLU A 296 11.14 -10.52 6.42
C GLU A 296 9.90 -10.31 5.53
N SER A 297 9.79 -11.02 4.41
CA SER A 297 8.66 -10.97 3.46
C SER A 297 8.20 -12.39 3.12
N GLU A 298 6.97 -12.50 2.63
CA GLU A 298 6.40 -13.78 2.16
C GLU A 298 6.38 -13.86 0.63
N VAL A 299 6.47 -12.71 -0.04
CA VAL A 299 6.35 -12.60 -1.49
C VAL A 299 7.46 -11.75 -2.09
N SER A 300 7.71 -11.97 -3.37
CA SER A 300 8.53 -11.11 -4.22
C SER A 300 7.92 -11.00 -5.61
N MET A 301 8.47 -10.11 -6.45
CA MET A 301 8.18 -10.07 -7.87
C MET A 301 9.14 -11.00 -8.62
N LYS A 302 8.63 -11.86 -9.50
CA LYS A 302 9.39 -12.76 -10.36
C LYS A 302 9.43 -12.22 -11.79
N LEU A 303 10.64 -12.12 -12.34
CA LEU A 303 10.85 -12.03 -13.78
C LEU A 303 11.54 -13.31 -14.22
N GLU A 304 11.11 -13.84 -15.35
CA GLU A 304 11.61 -15.10 -15.89
C GLU A 304 11.77 -14.97 -17.40
N TRP A 305 12.90 -15.45 -17.91
CA TRP A 305 13.34 -15.17 -19.27
C TRP A 305 12.32 -15.55 -20.36
N ASP A 306 11.69 -16.71 -20.23
CA ASP A 306 10.82 -17.28 -21.26
C ASP A 306 9.34 -16.87 -21.14
N SER A 307 8.91 -16.36 -19.98
CA SER A 307 7.51 -16.00 -19.71
C SER A 307 7.30 -14.50 -19.51
N SER A 308 8.09 -13.86 -18.64
CA SER A 308 7.96 -12.43 -18.29
C SER A 308 9.34 -11.80 -17.99
N PRO A 309 10.15 -11.50 -19.01
CA PRO A 309 11.52 -11.02 -18.82
C PRO A 309 11.61 -9.54 -18.44
N CYS A 310 10.50 -8.81 -18.41
CA CYS A 310 10.47 -7.37 -18.16
C CYS A 310 9.26 -6.93 -17.34
N MET A 311 9.51 -6.15 -16.30
CA MET A 311 8.50 -5.42 -15.52
C MET A 311 8.81 -3.93 -15.55
N LEU A 312 7.80 -3.06 -15.63
CA LEU A 312 7.99 -1.62 -15.68
C LEU A 312 7.01 -0.81 -14.85
N ILE A 313 7.43 0.41 -14.50
CA ILE A 313 6.55 1.49 -14.04
C ILE A 313 6.56 2.64 -15.06
N GLY A 314 5.49 3.45 -15.03
CA GLY A 314 5.34 4.65 -15.87
C GLY A 314 4.41 4.50 -17.07
N LEU A 315 3.72 3.36 -17.16
CA LEU A 315 2.68 3.04 -18.14
C LEU A 315 1.31 2.92 -17.46
N PHE A 316 0.26 3.48 -18.07
CA PHE A 316 -1.15 3.52 -17.62
C PHE A 316 -1.43 4.16 -16.25
N LYS A 317 -0.52 4.06 -15.29
CA LYS A 317 -0.54 4.79 -14.02
C LYS A 317 0.29 6.06 -14.14
N ALA A 318 0.15 6.93 -13.14
CA ALA A 318 0.98 8.12 -13.05
C ALA A 318 2.47 7.75 -13.04
N ARG A 319 3.25 8.49 -13.82
CA ARG A 319 4.71 8.35 -13.80
C ARG A 319 5.26 8.90 -12.49
N PRO A 320 6.35 8.31 -11.96
CA PRO A 320 7.07 8.90 -10.84
C PRO A 320 7.42 10.36 -11.12
N ALA A 321 7.03 11.25 -10.21
CA ALA A 321 7.43 12.64 -10.22
C ALA A 321 8.93 12.72 -9.92
N VAL A 322 9.66 13.55 -10.67
CA VAL A 322 11.07 13.84 -10.40
C VAL A 322 11.32 15.33 -10.43
N LYS A 323 12.35 15.77 -9.70
CA LYS A 323 12.91 17.11 -9.85
C LYS A 323 13.80 17.16 -11.08
N GLN A 324 13.82 18.32 -11.74
CA GLN A 324 14.66 18.56 -12.91
C GLN A 324 16.13 18.72 -12.51
N ASN A 325 17.03 18.21 -13.36
CA ASN A 325 18.48 18.29 -13.28
C ASN A 325 19.00 17.73 -11.95
N THR A 326 18.38 16.63 -11.51
CA THR A 326 18.63 16.01 -10.21
C THR A 326 19.16 14.60 -10.43
N ASP A 327 20.18 14.25 -9.66
CA ASP A 327 20.71 12.89 -9.61
C ASP A 327 19.86 12.06 -8.64
N TYR A 328 19.44 10.89 -9.10
CA TYR A 328 18.74 9.90 -8.32
C TYR A 328 19.58 8.64 -8.20
N HIS A 329 19.69 8.13 -6.99
CA HIS A 329 20.31 6.86 -6.67
C HIS A 329 19.26 5.75 -6.76
N ILE A 330 19.61 4.68 -7.48
CA ILE A 330 18.75 3.51 -7.69
C ILE A 330 19.29 2.36 -6.86
N ARG A 331 18.41 1.71 -6.09
CA ARG A 331 18.72 0.44 -5.41
C ARG A 331 17.62 -0.56 -5.68
N ILE A 332 17.98 -1.81 -5.91
CA ILE A 332 17.03 -2.89 -6.13
C ILE A 332 17.46 -4.07 -5.27
N ARG A 333 16.59 -4.52 -4.37
CA ARG A 333 16.81 -5.75 -3.60
C ARG A 333 16.34 -6.94 -4.42
N TYR A 334 17.28 -7.79 -4.81
CA TYR A 334 17.03 -8.87 -5.77
C TYR A 334 17.76 -10.16 -5.42
N LYS A 335 17.35 -11.26 -6.06
CA LYS A 335 18.03 -12.54 -6.09
C LYS A 335 17.93 -13.16 -7.48
N THR A 336 19.05 -13.59 -8.06
CA THR A 336 19.10 -14.24 -9.39
C THR A 336 19.38 -15.73 -9.28
N THR A 337 18.74 -16.51 -10.15
CA THR A 337 18.92 -17.96 -10.29
C THR A 337 18.97 -18.35 -11.77
N GLY A 338 19.79 -19.35 -12.11
CA GLY A 338 19.88 -19.90 -13.47
C GLY A 338 20.28 -18.92 -14.58
N ILE A 339 20.92 -17.78 -14.29
CA ILE A 339 21.26 -16.77 -15.32
C ILE A 339 22.32 -17.32 -16.29
N THR A 340 21.97 -17.41 -17.58
CA THR A 340 22.88 -17.78 -18.68
C THR A 340 22.81 -16.81 -19.84
N GLY A 341 23.81 -16.81 -20.72
CA GLY A 341 23.91 -15.92 -21.87
C GLY A 341 25.37 -15.61 -22.21
N PRO A 342 25.64 -14.62 -23.07
CA PRO A 342 24.66 -13.75 -23.75
C PRO A 342 24.04 -14.38 -25.01
N ARG A 343 22.80 -14.02 -25.36
CA ARG A 343 22.20 -14.34 -26.69
C ARG A 343 22.96 -13.69 -27.84
N VAL A 344 23.39 -12.44 -27.62
CA VAL A 344 24.17 -11.66 -28.58
C VAL A 344 25.55 -11.39 -27.99
N SER A 345 26.55 -12.13 -28.48
CA SER A 345 27.92 -12.19 -27.92
C SER A 345 28.63 -10.86 -27.72
N ARG A 346 28.30 -9.81 -28.49
CA ARG A 346 28.96 -8.49 -28.39
C ARG A 346 28.42 -7.56 -27.30
N TYR A 347 27.34 -7.95 -26.59
CA TYR A 347 26.69 -7.11 -25.59
C TYR A 347 26.72 -7.78 -24.20
N PRO A 348 26.67 -6.98 -23.12
CA PRO A 348 26.46 -7.52 -21.78
C PRO A 348 25.09 -8.20 -21.66
N TYR A 349 24.91 -9.03 -20.63
CA TYR A 349 23.68 -9.75 -20.34
C TYR A 349 23.47 -9.86 -18.84
N GLY A 350 22.25 -10.12 -18.40
CA GLY A 350 21.90 -10.34 -17.00
C GLY A 350 20.72 -9.51 -16.54
N PHE A 351 20.48 -9.52 -15.23
CA PHE A 351 19.50 -8.64 -14.61
C PHE A 351 20.00 -7.19 -14.58
N VAL A 352 19.16 -6.25 -15.02
CA VAL A 352 19.52 -4.84 -15.15
C VAL A 352 18.27 -3.96 -15.04
N ALA A 353 18.46 -2.71 -14.62
CA ALA A 353 17.44 -1.68 -14.73
C ALA A 353 17.75 -0.71 -15.88
N LYS A 354 16.69 -0.25 -16.53
CA LYS A 354 16.76 0.68 -17.66
C LYS A 354 15.69 1.74 -17.61
N THR A 355 15.91 2.84 -18.32
CA THR A 355 14.86 3.80 -18.67
C THR A 355 14.63 3.89 -20.17
N GLY A 356 13.42 4.31 -20.56
CA GLY A 356 13.10 4.52 -21.97
C GLY A 356 11.67 4.95 -22.23
N GLY A 357 11.32 5.02 -23.50
CA GLY A 357 9.94 5.17 -23.94
C GLY A 357 9.20 3.83 -23.89
N TRP A 358 8.41 3.54 -24.92
CA TRP A 358 7.81 2.23 -25.12
C TRP A 358 8.82 1.26 -25.73
N LEU A 359 9.18 0.18 -25.00
CA LEU A 359 10.22 -0.78 -25.39
C LEU A 359 9.59 -2.14 -25.76
N TRP A 360 8.71 -2.16 -26.77
CA TRP A 360 8.10 -3.37 -27.31
C TRP A 360 7.76 -3.24 -28.80
N GLY A 361 8.18 -4.22 -29.60
CA GLY A 361 7.99 -4.26 -31.06
C GLY A 361 9.28 -3.98 -31.86
N GLU A 362 9.30 -4.32 -33.16
CA GLU A 362 10.33 -3.95 -34.17
C GLU A 362 11.81 -3.92 -33.69
N SER A 363 12.31 -5.01 -33.07
CA SER A 363 13.69 -5.09 -32.54
C SER A 363 14.02 -4.05 -31.45
N ASN A 364 12.99 -3.53 -30.78
CA ASN A 364 13.06 -2.57 -29.69
C ASN A 364 12.46 -3.16 -28.41
N TYR A 365 12.62 -4.47 -28.20
CA TYR A 365 12.13 -5.13 -26.99
C TYR A 365 13.00 -4.76 -25.78
N CYS A 366 12.37 -4.53 -24.63
CA CYS A 366 13.05 -4.21 -23.37
C CYS A 366 14.24 -5.15 -23.05
N TYR A 367 14.08 -6.44 -23.34
CA TYR A 367 15.07 -7.50 -23.10
C TYR A 367 16.17 -7.61 -24.16
N ASP A 368 16.08 -6.85 -25.25
CA ASP A 368 17.11 -6.83 -26.28
C ASP A 368 18.26 -5.89 -25.89
N PRO A 369 19.52 -6.30 -26.18
CA PRO A 369 20.67 -5.47 -25.91
C PRO A 369 20.70 -4.20 -26.76
N GLY A 370 21.10 -3.08 -26.17
CA GLY A 370 21.23 -1.79 -26.87
C GLY A 370 19.90 -1.03 -27.03
N VAL A 371 18.83 -1.52 -26.38
CA VAL A 371 17.52 -0.87 -26.32
C VAL A 371 17.31 -0.23 -24.95
N GLY A 372 16.85 1.03 -24.95
CA GLY A 372 16.71 1.85 -23.75
C GLY A 372 18.06 2.35 -23.21
N THR A 373 18.01 3.05 -22.08
CA THR A 373 19.21 3.54 -21.37
C THR A 373 19.41 2.71 -20.13
N VAL A 374 20.52 1.98 -20.06
CA VAL A 374 20.91 1.20 -18.87
C VAL A 374 21.30 2.15 -17.74
N VAL A 375 20.75 1.91 -16.55
CA VAL A 375 20.97 2.76 -15.36
C VAL A 375 21.54 2.01 -14.15
N THR A 376 21.73 0.70 -14.26
CA THR A 376 22.48 -0.13 -13.31
C THR A 376 23.46 -1.03 -14.07
N PRO A 377 24.49 -1.58 -13.43
CA PRO A 377 25.28 -2.66 -14.02
C PRO A 377 24.42 -3.89 -14.33
N HIS A 378 24.88 -4.71 -15.28
CA HIS A 378 24.31 -6.04 -15.52
C HIS A 378 24.77 -7.02 -14.45
N GLN A 379 23.82 -7.70 -13.81
CA GLN A 379 24.10 -8.85 -12.98
C GLN A 379 23.95 -10.15 -13.77
N ASN A 380 25.08 -10.75 -14.14
CA ASN A 380 25.12 -11.97 -14.95
C ASN A 380 25.43 -13.25 -14.16
N GLN A 381 25.56 -13.14 -12.83
CA GLN A 381 25.81 -14.27 -11.95
C GLN A 381 24.58 -14.60 -11.10
N ASN A 382 24.45 -15.88 -10.74
CA ASN A 382 23.53 -16.30 -9.69
C ASN A 382 23.98 -15.77 -8.34
N THR A 383 23.03 -15.32 -7.53
CA THR A 383 23.33 -14.82 -6.19
C THR A 383 23.06 -15.90 -5.14
N PRO A 384 23.96 -16.14 -4.17
CA PRO A 384 23.72 -17.13 -3.10
C PRO A 384 22.60 -16.73 -2.12
N GLY A 385 22.11 -15.49 -2.21
CA GLY A 385 21.04 -14.92 -1.41
C GLY A 385 20.69 -13.53 -1.93
N TRP A 386 19.85 -12.80 -1.20
CA TRP A 386 19.41 -11.46 -1.59
C TRP A 386 20.57 -10.45 -1.58
N LYS A 387 20.65 -9.63 -2.64
CA LYS A 387 21.67 -8.59 -2.87
C LYS A 387 21.00 -7.27 -3.22
N ILE A 388 21.78 -6.19 -3.14
CA ILE A 388 21.39 -4.87 -3.64
C ILE A 388 22.13 -4.63 -4.96
N LEU A 389 21.38 -4.33 -6.02
CA LEU A 389 21.92 -3.78 -7.27
C LEU A 389 21.79 -2.26 -7.19
N GLU A 390 22.89 -1.55 -7.44
CA GLU A 390 22.94 -0.10 -7.35
C GLU A 390 23.19 0.54 -8.71
N GLY A 391 22.67 1.75 -8.89
CA GLY A 391 22.80 2.53 -10.10
C GLY A 391 22.46 3.99 -9.86
N SER A 392 22.47 4.77 -10.93
CA SER A 392 22.09 6.18 -10.86
C SER A 392 21.47 6.67 -12.16
N ILE A 393 20.69 7.73 -12.06
CA ILE A 393 20.12 8.44 -13.21
C ILE A 393 20.08 9.94 -12.93
N ASN A 394 20.49 10.74 -13.90
CA ASN A 394 20.19 12.18 -13.93
C ASN A 394 18.90 12.41 -14.72
N THR A 395 17.99 13.19 -14.16
CA THR A 395 16.66 13.42 -14.76
C THR A 395 16.64 14.47 -15.86
N GLY A 396 17.72 15.25 -16.03
CA GLY A 396 17.76 16.37 -16.97
C GLY A 396 16.55 17.30 -16.79
N ASN A 397 16.03 17.88 -17.86
CA ASN A 397 14.89 18.82 -17.75
C ASN A 397 13.51 18.14 -17.63
N ASN A 398 13.43 16.90 -17.14
CA ASN A 398 12.16 16.18 -17.01
C ASN A 398 11.53 16.39 -15.64
N ASP A 399 10.21 16.60 -15.61
CA ASP A 399 9.40 16.62 -14.37
C ASP A 399 8.89 15.22 -13.97
N PHE A 400 8.99 14.26 -14.89
CA PHE A 400 8.55 12.88 -14.67
C PHE A 400 9.61 11.91 -15.17
N LEU A 401 9.81 10.82 -14.41
CA LEU A 401 10.69 9.74 -14.84
C LEU A 401 10.14 9.14 -16.15
N SER A 402 11.04 8.83 -17.08
CA SER A 402 10.70 7.98 -18.22
C SER A 402 10.25 6.59 -17.72
N ASN A 403 9.71 5.75 -18.60
CA ASN A 403 9.34 4.40 -18.16
C ASN A 403 10.60 3.71 -17.60
N PHE A 404 10.48 3.13 -16.41
CA PHE A 404 11.58 2.49 -15.70
C PHE A 404 11.33 0.99 -15.71
N PHE A 405 12.31 0.24 -16.19
CA PHE A 405 12.20 -1.19 -16.46
C PHE A 405 13.17 -1.97 -15.58
N LEU A 406 12.69 -3.07 -15.02
CA LEU A 406 13.47 -4.20 -14.50
C LEU A 406 13.50 -5.26 -15.59
N VAL A 407 14.69 -5.75 -15.96
CA VAL A 407 14.84 -6.56 -17.17
C VAL A 407 15.86 -7.68 -16.98
N LEU A 408 15.53 -8.87 -17.47
CA LEU A 408 16.50 -9.91 -17.84
C LEU A 408 16.98 -9.65 -19.27
N GLU A 409 18.05 -8.86 -19.42
CA GLU A 409 18.52 -8.39 -20.73
C GLU A 409 19.51 -9.39 -21.34
N ASN A 410 19.32 -9.70 -22.63
CA ASN A 410 20.26 -10.50 -23.44
C ASN A 410 20.62 -11.87 -22.84
N VAL A 411 19.80 -12.40 -21.92
CA VAL A 411 19.99 -13.71 -21.29
C VAL A 411 19.45 -14.83 -22.20
N GLU A 412 20.01 -16.04 -22.09
CA GLU A 412 19.50 -17.26 -22.74
C GLU A 412 18.55 -18.05 -21.82
N ALA A 413 18.69 -17.89 -20.51
CA ALA A 413 17.82 -18.44 -19.47
C ALA A 413 18.02 -17.69 -18.15
N GLY A 414 17.08 -17.89 -17.23
CA GLY A 414 17.21 -17.52 -15.83
C GLY A 414 16.01 -16.76 -15.28
N THR A 415 16.04 -16.58 -13.97
CA THR A 415 14.97 -15.98 -13.17
C THR A 415 15.58 -14.96 -12.21
N VAL A 416 14.85 -13.88 -11.96
CA VAL A 416 15.18 -12.93 -10.90
C VAL A 416 13.94 -12.67 -10.04
N TYR A 417 14.16 -12.68 -8.74
CA TYR A 417 13.20 -12.26 -7.73
C TYR A 417 13.58 -10.86 -7.26
N VAL A 418 12.60 -9.97 -7.13
CA VAL A 418 12.76 -8.58 -6.70
C VAL A 418 11.83 -8.31 -5.54
N ASP A 419 12.34 -7.82 -4.43
CA ASP A 419 11.54 -7.54 -3.24
C ASP A 419 11.28 -6.04 -3.04
N TYR A 420 12.26 -5.19 -3.31
CA TYR A 420 12.11 -3.75 -3.09
C TYR A 420 12.89 -2.92 -4.11
N VAL A 421 12.32 -1.81 -4.55
CA VAL A 421 12.96 -0.83 -5.44
C VAL A 421 12.99 0.55 -4.80
N TRP A 422 14.18 1.15 -4.71
CA TRP A 422 14.38 2.54 -4.34
C TRP A 422 14.85 3.34 -5.54
N ILE A 423 14.21 4.48 -5.78
CA ILE A 423 14.74 5.55 -6.61
C ILE A 423 14.60 6.81 -5.77
N GLN A 424 15.73 7.35 -5.32
CA GLN A 424 15.76 8.41 -4.32
C GLN A 424 16.72 9.52 -4.75
N GLU A 425 16.33 10.76 -4.52
CA GLU A 425 17.18 11.93 -4.79
C GLU A 425 18.49 11.80 -4.00
N GLU A 426 19.62 12.07 -4.65
CA GLU A 426 20.93 12.07 -3.99
C GLU A 426 21.17 13.45 -3.35
N LEU A 427 20.99 13.54 -2.03
CA LEU A 427 21.14 14.79 -1.26
C LEU A 427 22.57 15.00 -0.74
N GLY A 428 23.36 13.93 -0.72
CA GLY A 428 24.74 13.90 -0.27
C GLY A 428 25.23 12.46 -0.07
N PRO A 429 26.48 12.25 0.40
CA PRO A 429 27.01 10.91 0.62
C PRO A 429 26.12 10.09 1.59
N SER A 430 25.50 9.04 1.07
CA SER A 430 24.56 8.18 1.82
C SER A 430 23.35 8.92 2.42
N GLN A 431 23.03 10.10 1.91
CA GLN A 431 21.85 10.87 2.26
C GLN A 431 20.91 10.90 1.06
N TYR A 432 19.73 10.32 1.24
CA TYR A 432 18.78 10.13 0.17
C TYR A 432 17.47 10.85 0.51
N GLY A 433 16.86 11.44 -0.51
CA GLY A 433 15.50 11.96 -0.41
C GLY A 433 14.44 10.85 -0.42
N PRO A 434 13.17 11.23 -0.57
CA PRO A 434 12.06 10.29 -0.55
C PRO A 434 12.09 9.33 -1.74
N ASN A 435 11.54 8.12 -1.53
CA ASN A 435 11.43 7.13 -2.60
C ASN A 435 10.28 7.49 -3.55
N ILE A 436 10.61 7.81 -4.80
CA ILE A 436 9.62 8.25 -5.80
C ILE A 436 8.82 7.10 -6.43
N VAL A 437 9.20 5.85 -6.13
CA VAL A 437 8.58 4.66 -6.70
C VAL A 437 7.25 4.39 -6.01
N SER A 438 6.16 4.38 -6.78
CA SER A 438 4.86 3.88 -6.32
C SER A 438 4.93 2.36 -6.15
N LYS A 439 4.39 1.86 -5.04
CA LYS A 439 4.53 0.45 -4.62
C LYS A 439 5.96 -0.09 -4.72
N PRO A 440 6.89 0.44 -3.91
CA PRO A 440 8.28 0.06 -4.01
C PRO A 440 8.58 -1.32 -3.39
N TRP A 441 7.77 -1.77 -2.43
CA TRP A 441 7.88 -3.07 -1.76
C TRP A 441 6.86 -4.06 -2.33
N MET A 442 7.30 -5.28 -2.66
CA MET A 442 6.42 -6.27 -3.31
C MET A 442 5.42 -6.95 -2.36
N ALA A 443 5.57 -6.81 -1.04
CA ALA A 443 4.58 -7.28 -0.07
C ALA A 443 3.38 -6.31 0.02
N HIS A 444 2.65 -6.18 -1.08
CA HIS A 444 1.54 -5.23 -1.23
C HIS A 444 0.36 -5.45 -0.25
N HIS A 445 0.32 -6.59 0.43
CA HIS A 445 -0.64 -6.91 1.48
C HIS A 445 -0.27 -6.34 2.85
N LEU A 446 0.95 -5.83 3.02
CA LEU A 446 1.45 -5.36 4.32
C LEU A 446 1.47 -3.83 4.45
N TYR A 447 1.00 -3.11 3.43
CA TYR A 447 0.95 -1.65 3.45
C TYR A 447 -0.10 -1.07 2.48
N ILE A 448 -0.52 0.16 2.76
CA ILE A 448 -1.34 1.03 1.92
C ILE A 448 -0.41 1.95 1.13
N GLU A 449 -0.59 1.97 -0.19
CA GLU A 449 0.15 2.82 -1.11
C GLU A 449 -0.28 4.29 -0.92
N GLN A 450 0.69 5.16 -0.63
CA GLN A 450 0.42 6.51 -0.14
C GLN A 450 0.10 7.51 -1.26
N ARG A 451 0.75 7.41 -2.43
CA ARG A 451 0.59 8.39 -3.51
C ARG A 451 -0.82 8.37 -4.10
N ASN A 452 -1.35 7.19 -4.38
CA ASN A 452 -2.70 7.01 -4.90
C ASN A 452 -3.75 7.23 -3.81
N SER A 453 -3.43 6.97 -2.54
CA SER A 453 -4.30 7.38 -1.42
C SER A 453 -4.44 8.91 -1.35
N TYR A 454 -3.32 9.64 -1.40
CA TYR A 454 -3.30 11.11 -1.48
C TYR A 454 -4.04 11.62 -2.73
N ALA A 455 -3.80 11.00 -3.89
CA ALA A 455 -4.46 11.38 -5.13
C ALA A 455 -5.98 11.14 -5.06
N PHE A 456 -6.43 10.06 -4.42
CA PHE A 456 -7.85 9.74 -4.26
C PHE A 456 -8.58 10.71 -3.34
N ASP A 457 -7.90 11.30 -2.35
CA ASP A 457 -8.48 12.37 -1.53
C ASP A 457 -8.94 13.56 -2.40
N LYS A 458 -8.25 13.87 -3.50
CA LYS A 458 -8.69 14.92 -4.44
C LYS A 458 -10.00 14.55 -5.14
N VAL A 459 -10.24 13.26 -5.42
CA VAL A 459 -11.51 12.77 -5.96
C VAL A 459 -12.62 12.88 -4.91
N LEU A 460 -12.32 12.58 -3.64
CA LEU A 460 -13.26 12.79 -2.54
C LEU A 460 -13.64 14.28 -2.39
N ASP A 461 -12.67 15.18 -2.55
CA ASP A 461 -12.92 16.63 -2.51
C ASP A 461 -13.81 17.08 -3.67
N LEU A 462 -13.57 16.58 -4.91
CA LEU A 462 -14.44 16.86 -6.05
C LEU A 462 -15.85 16.30 -5.84
N ALA A 463 -15.96 15.07 -5.35
CA ALA A 463 -17.23 14.44 -5.04
C ALA A 463 -18.06 15.30 -4.06
N LYS A 464 -17.40 15.80 -3.01
CA LYS A 464 -18.00 16.74 -2.06
C LYS A 464 -18.39 18.08 -2.72
N GLN A 465 -17.49 18.67 -3.50
CA GLN A 465 -17.69 19.96 -4.18
C GLN A 465 -18.94 19.94 -5.08
N TYR A 466 -19.21 18.80 -5.72
CA TYR A 466 -20.26 18.66 -6.73
C TYR A 466 -21.50 17.87 -6.25
N ASP A 467 -21.61 17.56 -4.94
CA ASP A 467 -22.71 16.77 -4.32
C ASP A 467 -22.88 15.37 -4.94
N ILE A 468 -21.75 14.72 -5.27
CA ILE A 468 -21.71 13.36 -5.83
C ILE A 468 -21.30 12.36 -4.73
N TYR A 469 -22.13 11.36 -4.50
CA TYR A 469 -21.84 10.25 -3.60
C TYR A 469 -21.01 9.19 -4.31
N LEU A 470 -20.04 8.61 -3.61
CA LEU A 470 -19.23 7.51 -4.11
C LEU A 470 -19.67 6.20 -3.47
N ARG A 471 -19.81 5.15 -4.28
CA ARG A 471 -19.93 3.76 -3.85
C ARG A 471 -18.68 2.99 -4.28
N PRO A 472 -17.62 2.97 -3.46
CA PRO A 472 -16.38 2.30 -3.81
C PRO A 472 -16.51 0.77 -3.72
N VAL A 473 -15.95 0.08 -4.71
CA VAL A 473 -15.58 -1.34 -4.64
C VAL A 473 -14.15 -1.37 -4.13
N ILE A 474 -13.96 -1.79 -2.88
CA ILE A 474 -12.69 -1.63 -2.15
C ILE A 474 -11.65 -2.68 -2.58
N HIS A 475 -12.06 -3.95 -2.66
CA HIS A 475 -11.20 -5.06 -3.04
C HIS A 475 -11.54 -5.56 -4.44
N GLU A 476 -10.53 -6.05 -5.15
CA GLU A 476 -10.73 -6.75 -6.41
C GLU A 476 -11.22 -8.17 -6.17
N LYS A 477 -12.07 -8.67 -7.07
CA LYS A 477 -12.37 -10.09 -7.09
C LYS A 477 -11.10 -10.84 -7.50
N ASN A 478 -10.83 -11.97 -6.85
CA ASN A 478 -9.67 -12.82 -7.15
C ASN A 478 -8.31 -12.12 -6.99
N GLU A 479 -8.18 -11.22 -6.02
CA GLU A 479 -6.90 -10.58 -5.73
C GLU A 479 -5.81 -11.62 -5.49
N TRP A 480 -4.72 -11.56 -6.25
CA TRP A 480 -3.74 -12.64 -6.34
C TRP A 480 -3.14 -13.01 -4.98
N ILE A 481 -2.63 -12.06 -4.17
CA ILE A 481 -2.01 -12.39 -2.88
C ILE A 481 -3.05 -13.01 -1.93
N PHE A 482 -4.21 -12.37 -1.78
CA PHE A 482 -5.24 -12.79 -0.82
C PHE A 482 -5.86 -14.14 -1.18
N ASN A 483 -5.94 -14.47 -2.47
CA ASN A 483 -6.39 -15.79 -2.90
C ASN A 483 -5.38 -16.90 -2.58
N HIS A 484 -4.08 -16.58 -2.51
CA HIS A 484 -3.01 -17.53 -2.25
C HIS A 484 -2.59 -17.58 -0.78
N ILE A 485 -3.40 -17.05 0.13
CA ILE A 485 -3.25 -17.19 1.59
C ILE A 485 -4.50 -17.86 2.14
N ASN A 486 -4.34 -18.95 2.90
CA ASN A 486 -5.48 -19.65 3.48
C ASN A 486 -6.02 -18.96 4.75
N ASP A 487 -7.16 -19.42 5.26
CA ASP A 487 -7.80 -18.88 6.48
C ASP A 487 -6.90 -18.98 7.74
N GLN A 488 -5.84 -19.79 7.69
CA GLN A 488 -4.83 -19.91 8.74
C GLN A 488 -3.59 -19.04 8.45
N GLY A 489 -3.64 -18.10 7.51
CA GLY A 489 -2.53 -17.20 7.18
C GLY A 489 -1.37 -17.86 6.42
N ASN A 490 -1.46 -19.14 6.04
CA ASN A 490 -0.35 -19.80 5.36
C ASN A 490 -0.43 -19.59 3.84
N PRO A 491 0.71 -19.36 3.15
CA PRO A 491 0.78 -19.40 1.70
C PRO A 491 0.31 -20.74 1.13
N ILE A 492 -0.52 -20.67 0.10
CA ILE A 492 -1.04 -21.82 -0.66
C ILE A 492 -0.86 -21.60 -2.17
N PRO A 493 0.37 -21.32 -2.66
CA PRO A 493 0.62 -20.88 -4.04
C PRO A 493 0.35 -21.93 -5.12
N PHE A 494 -0.11 -23.14 -4.79
CA PHE A 494 -0.39 -24.20 -5.78
C PHE A 494 -1.75 -24.86 -5.53
N ASP A 495 -2.64 -24.22 -4.76
CA ASP A 495 -3.95 -24.79 -4.46
C ASP A 495 -4.89 -24.57 -5.66
N PRO A 496 -5.48 -25.63 -6.24
CA PRO A 496 -6.39 -25.49 -7.38
C PRO A 496 -7.64 -24.66 -7.12
N ARG A 497 -7.96 -24.35 -5.85
CA ARG A 497 -9.04 -23.44 -5.48
C ARG A 497 -8.69 -21.97 -5.72
N CYS A 498 -7.39 -21.65 -5.81
CA CYS A 498 -6.89 -20.33 -6.15
C CYS A 498 -6.99 -20.04 -7.64
N TRP A 499 -7.14 -21.10 -8.46
CA TRP A 499 -7.22 -20.99 -9.90
C TRP A 499 -8.52 -20.33 -10.35
N ASP A 500 -8.44 -19.46 -11.34
CA ASP A 500 -9.61 -18.83 -11.94
C ASP A 500 -9.82 -19.25 -13.40
N ASP A 501 -10.75 -18.59 -14.09
CA ASP A 501 -11.08 -18.93 -15.47
C ASP A 501 -9.99 -18.41 -16.47
N GLU A 502 -8.91 -17.78 -15.98
CA GLU A 502 -7.79 -17.23 -16.74
C GLU A 502 -6.46 -17.93 -16.36
N PRO A 503 -6.14 -19.12 -16.93
CA PRO A 503 -5.00 -19.96 -16.53
C PRO A 503 -3.62 -19.30 -16.62
N MET A 504 -3.50 -18.14 -17.29
CA MET A 504 -2.26 -17.37 -17.39
C MET A 504 -1.90 -16.62 -16.10
N ASN A 505 -2.87 -16.44 -15.20
CA ASN A 505 -2.69 -15.84 -13.88
C ASN A 505 -2.51 -16.88 -12.78
N ASP A 506 -2.71 -18.16 -13.12
CA ASP A 506 -2.52 -19.27 -12.22
C ASP A 506 -1.02 -19.63 -12.14
N PRO A 507 -0.53 -20.03 -10.95
CA PRO A 507 0.82 -20.52 -10.78
C PRO A 507 1.04 -21.77 -11.64
N GLN A 508 2.04 -21.73 -12.53
CA GLN A 508 2.39 -22.82 -13.46
C GLN A 508 3.08 -24.01 -12.79
#